data_AF-A0A512PA12-F1
#
_entry.id   AF-A0A512PA12-F1
#
_cell.length_a   1.000
_cell.length_b   1.000
_cell.length_c   1.000
_cell.angle_alpha   90.00
_cell.angle_beta   90.00
_cell.angle_gamma   90.00
#
_symmetry.space_group_name_H-M   'P 1'
#
loop_
_entity.id
_entity.type
_entity.pdbx_description
1 polymer ?
#
loop_
_entity_poly.entity_id
_entity_poly.type
_entity_poly.pdbx_seq_one_letter_code
_entity_poly.pdbx_strand_id
1 'polypeptide(L)'
;MTLLRAHSFAWVMAVLAEHLVDGPVEVAQFHEVVDVELSRLRTLGDDSLDGTMSARDYCHTWVARQWINRALVDQVEKYSLTAATLDVLAFSDRLVDRRSTVSESRLKQILDAVARLADEADPDPQARVDRLDRQIAALEAQRAALLDGHVPVTPPARLHEQLAGVMDLARHLPADFKRVADSVYAMHRRFVGEAQESDTSRGEALQAFFADHDLLEASDEGRAFRGLMRLWGNHREQAALRKDIDELLRQDFAEELTAEQRRALRALPRMLVDSAEDVQETYRRLSQSLERFVQNQSDGDREVRTRVARAQAAAHALFGRRGRPVAVDVQLGAQLPDIQSITQLQLTDPRLRERPAGLSEDDWGEVASLTPEQMRELGGPALDELRRALDVATTRHDVGRPNLGDVWAQVSPEHRRPKNVLGLLHVAVAGGATFLDDTTDRLEAVRPDGSRVVCAVPWGVFPARPTTPTPQEVTA
;
A
#
# COMPACT_ATOMS: atom_id res chain seq x y z
N MET A 1 25.57 -3.54 -0.44
CA MET A 1 26.78 -3.29 0.40
C MET A 1 26.76 -1.97 1.18
N THR A 2 25.62 -1.30 1.32
CA THR A 2 25.48 -0.09 2.16
C THR A 2 25.45 -0.40 3.66
N LEU A 3 24.95 -1.59 4.05
CA LEU A 3 24.84 -2.03 5.45
C LEU A 3 26.21 -2.17 6.13
N LEU A 4 27.17 -2.86 5.50
CA LEU A 4 28.53 -3.07 6.02
C LEU A 4 29.34 -1.77 6.23
N ARG A 5 28.90 -0.65 5.65
CA ARG A 5 29.57 0.66 5.78
C ARG A 5 28.88 1.57 6.82
N ALA A 6 27.79 1.12 7.42
CA ALA A 6 27.05 1.91 8.40
C ALA A 6 27.81 1.95 9.73
N HIS A 7 27.89 3.13 10.36
CA HIS A 7 28.54 3.29 11.66
C HIS A 7 27.85 2.50 12.78
N SER A 8 26.54 2.27 12.63
CA SER A 8 25.67 1.48 13.50
C SER A 8 25.58 -0.01 13.15
N PHE A 9 26.47 -0.52 12.29
CA PHE A 9 26.35 -1.87 11.72
C PHE A 9 26.17 -2.98 12.76
N ALA A 10 26.95 -2.97 13.85
CA ALA A 10 26.99 -4.08 14.81
C ALA A 10 25.64 -4.34 15.50
N TRP A 11 25.02 -3.30 16.07
CA TRP A 11 23.76 -3.46 16.78
C TRP A 11 22.58 -3.65 15.83
N VAL A 12 22.59 -2.97 14.68
CA VAL A 12 21.56 -3.16 13.64
C VAL A 12 21.56 -4.62 13.19
N MET A 13 22.74 -5.19 12.93
CA MET A 13 22.85 -6.60 12.56
C MET A 13 22.36 -7.55 13.64
N ALA A 14 22.67 -7.28 14.92
CA ALA A 14 22.20 -8.11 16.03
C ALA A 14 20.67 -8.13 16.09
N VAL A 15 20.02 -6.96 16.04
CA VAL A 15 18.55 -6.85 16.08
C VAL A 15 17.90 -7.51 14.86
N LEU A 16 18.45 -7.30 13.67
CA LEU A 16 17.95 -7.92 12.44
C LEU A 16 18.12 -9.46 12.47
N ALA A 17 19.26 -9.95 12.97
CA ALA A 17 19.54 -11.37 13.12
C ALA A 17 18.58 -12.04 14.11
N GLU A 18 18.33 -11.40 15.25
CA GLU A 18 17.54 -11.97 16.33
C GLU A 18 16.03 -11.99 16.02
N HIS A 19 15.52 -10.97 15.33
CA HIS A 19 14.08 -10.77 15.21
C HIS A 19 13.49 -10.98 13.82
N LEU A 20 14.29 -10.97 12.75
CA LEU A 20 13.76 -11.06 11.39
C LEU A 20 14.31 -12.23 10.57
N VAL A 21 15.24 -13.02 11.11
CA VAL A 21 15.75 -14.24 10.43
C VAL A 21 14.69 -15.34 10.42
N ASP A 22 13.93 -15.49 11.50
CA ASP A 22 12.89 -16.52 11.63
C ASP A 22 11.60 -16.19 10.85
N GLY A 23 11.49 -14.99 10.28
CA GLY A 23 10.38 -14.61 9.42
C GLY A 23 9.93 -13.15 9.54
N PRO A 24 8.84 -12.78 8.85
CA PRO A 24 8.32 -11.43 8.85
C PRO A 24 7.64 -11.08 10.18
N VAL A 25 7.97 -9.90 10.73
CA VAL A 25 7.41 -9.40 12.01
C VAL A 25 6.53 -8.18 11.77
N GLU A 26 5.45 -8.04 12.54
CA GLU A 26 4.57 -6.87 12.46
C GLU A 26 5.32 -5.57 12.76
N VAL A 27 5.01 -4.51 12.00
CA VAL A 27 5.67 -3.20 12.11
C VAL A 27 5.57 -2.62 13.51
N ALA A 28 4.42 -2.72 14.17
CA ALA A 28 4.22 -2.21 15.53
C ALA A 28 5.12 -2.94 16.54
N GLN A 29 5.08 -4.27 16.52
CA GLN A 29 5.90 -5.13 17.39
C GLN A 29 7.40 -4.89 17.17
N PHE A 30 7.83 -4.79 15.91
CA PHE A 30 9.24 -4.56 15.61
C PHE A 30 9.73 -3.18 16.07
N HIS A 31 8.89 -2.14 16.00
CA HIS A 31 9.24 -0.84 16.57
C HIS A 31 9.45 -0.91 18.09
N GLU A 32 8.65 -1.68 18.83
CA GLU A 32 8.82 -1.86 20.28
C GLU A 32 10.16 -2.55 20.60
N VAL A 33 10.49 -3.61 19.87
CA VAL A 33 11.78 -4.31 20.00
C VAL A 33 12.96 -3.36 19.78
N VAL A 34 12.91 -2.58 18.69
CA VAL A 34 13.97 -1.61 18.38
C VAL A 34 14.03 -0.51 19.44
N ASP A 35 12.91 -0.06 19.97
CA ASP A 35 12.87 0.99 21.01
C ASP A 35 13.49 0.50 22.33
N VAL A 36 13.24 -0.76 22.71
CA VAL A 36 13.88 -1.40 23.87
C VAL A 36 15.40 -1.46 23.69
N GLU A 37 15.87 -1.88 22.52
CA GLU A 37 17.30 -2.01 22.27
C GLU A 37 18.00 -0.65 22.18
N LEU A 38 17.36 0.33 21.52
CA LEU A 38 17.84 1.72 21.52
C LEU A 38 17.92 2.29 22.93
N SER A 39 16.93 2.00 23.78
CA SER A 39 16.95 2.43 25.18
C SER A 39 18.14 1.84 25.93
N ARG A 40 18.41 0.53 25.76
CA ARG A 40 19.58 -0.14 26.36
C ARG A 40 20.91 0.46 25.90
N LEU A 41 21.09 0.64 24.60
CA LEU A 41 22.31 1.20 24.01
C LEU A 41 22.54 2.66 24.42
N ARG A 42 21.47 3.46 24.55
CA ARG A 42 21.54 4.83 25.08
C ARG A 42 22.05 4.86 26.52
N THR A 43 21.62 3.93 27.37
CA THR A 43 22.14 3.80 28.76
C THR A 43 23.63 3.48 28.81
N LEU A 44 24.17 2.80 27.79
CA LEU A 44 25.59 2.45 27.69
C LEU A 44 26.46 3.57 27.12
N GLY A 45 25.86 4.68 26.68
CA GLY A 45 26.58 5.84 26.14
C GLY A 45 27.24 5.58 24.79
N ASP A 46 26.60 4.79 23.92
CA ASP A 46 27.13 4.49 22.59
C ASP A 46 27.05 5.72 21.66
N ASP A 47 28.21 6.28 21.31
CA ASP A 47 28.38 7.44 20.42
C ASP A 47 27.89 7.19 18.98
N SER A 48 27.59 5.94 18.61
CA SER A 48 27.11 5.59 17.25
C SER A 48 25.62 5.89 17.03
N LEU A 49 24.89 6.28 18.08
CA LEU A 49 23.47 6.56 18.04
C LEU A 49 23.16 8.05 17.88
N ASP A 50 22.28 8.37 16.94
CA ASP A 50 21.63 9.67 16.91
C ASP A 50 20.56 9.72 18.02
N GLY A 51 20.81 10.53 19.05
CA GLY A 51 19.91 10.72 20.19
C GLY A 51 18.55 11.30 19.83
N THR A 52 18.38 11.85 18.63
CA THR A 52 17.14 12.48 18.17
C THR A 52 16.21 11.52 17.41
N MET A 53 16.72 10.38 16.92
CA MET A 53 15.94 9.46 16.09
C MET A 53 15.12 8.46 16.92
N SER A 54 13.85 8.29 16.58
CA SER A 54 12.99 7.25 17.18
C SER A 54 13.21 5.87 16.53
N ALA A 55 12.73 4.80 17.17
CA ALA A 55 12.74 3.45 16.59
C ALA A 55 12.08 3.39 15.20
N ARG A 56 11.00 4.15 15.00
CA ARG A 56 10.31 4.29 13.71
C ARG A 56 11.22 4.94 12.65
N ASP A 57 11.96 5.97 13.01
CA ASP A 57 12.84 6.70 12.08
C ASP A 57 14.01 5.81 11.61
N TYR A 58 14.56 5.02 12.52
CA TYR A 58 15.56 4.00 12.18
C TYR A 58 14.97 2.96 11.20
N CYS A 59 13.80 2.40 11.50
CA CYS A 59 13.16 1.43 10.61
C CYS A 59 12.83 2.02 9.24
N HIS A 60 12.35 3.27 9.18
CA HIS A 60 12.13 3.96 7.90
C HIS A 60 13.45 4.13 7.13
N THR A 61 14.53 4.49 7.81
CA THR A 61 15.86 4.59 7.20
C THR A 61 16.33 3.24 6.66
N TRP A 62 16.07 2.15 7.38
CA TRP A 62 16.42 0.80 6.95
C TRP A 62 15.62 0.35 5.72
N VAL A 63 14.33 0.69 5.65
CA VAL A 63 13.51 0.49 4.43
C VAL A 63 14.08 1.31 3.26
N ALA A 64 14.37 2.58 3.48
CA ALA A 64 14.90 3.47 2.44
C ALA A 64 16.27 2.99 1.91
N ARG A 65 17.10 2.41 2.78
CA ARG A 65 18.39 1.81 2.43
C ARG A 65 18.29 0.37 1.89
N GLN A 66 17.08 -0.18 1.77
CA GLN A 66 16.79 -1.54 1.33
C GLN A 66 17.43 -2.63 2.19
N TRP A 67 17.53 -2.39 3.50
CA TRP A 67 17.99 -3.39 4.45
C TRP A 67 16.85 -4.29 4.91
N ILE A 68 15.65 -3.72 5.02
CA ILE A 68 14.40 -4.43 5.28
C ILE A 68 13.35 -4.02 4.24
N ASN A 69 12.43 -4.92 3.94
CA ASN A 69 11.23 -4.65 3.16
C ASN A 69 10.04 -4.44 4.10
N ARG A 70 9.15 -3.52 3.75
CA ARG A 70 7.83 -3.36 4.39
C ARG A 70 6.76 -3.81 3.41
N ALA A 71 5.96 -4.79 3.81
CA ALA A 71 4.86 -5.29 3.00
C ALA A 71 3.60 -5.40 3.86
N LEU A 72 2.46 -5.03 3.30
CA LEU A 72 1.15 -5.37 3.88
C LEU A 72 0.93 -6.87 3.66
N VAL A 73 0.62 -7.64 4.69
CA VAL A 73 0.30 -9.07 4.67
C VAL A 73 -0.93 -9.27 5.56
N ASP A 74 -2.03 -9.79 5.01
CA ASP A 74 -3.30 -9.99 5.74
C ASP A 74 -3.81 -8.74 6.47
N GLN A 75 -3.76 -7.58 5.81
CA GLN A 75 -4.12 -6.26 6.36
C GLN A 75 -3.22 -5.74 7.48
N VAL A 76 -2.12 -6.44 7.78
CA VAL A 76 -1.13 -6.03 8.77
C VAL A 76 0.19 -5.75 8.08
N GLU A 77 0.82 -4.62 8.39
CA GLU A 77 2.13 -4.33 7.83
C GLU A 77 3.20 -5.12 8.55
N LYS A 78 4.08 -5.79 7.80
CA LYS A 78 5.19 -6.57 8.32
C LYS A 78 6.52 -6.12 7.70
N TYR A 79 7.57 -6.17 8.51
CA TYR A 79 8.95 -6.06 8.06
C TYR A 79 9.53 -7.44 7.78
N SER A 80 10.38 -7.54 6.76
CA SER A 80 11.17 -8.74 6.45
C SER A 80 12.56 -8.34 5.97
N LEU A 81 13.55 -9.21 6.12
CA LEU A 81 14.90 -8.96 5.60
C LEU A 81 14.89 -8.93 4.06
N THR A 82 15.73 -8.09 3.47
CA THR A 82 16.01 -8.18 2.03
C THR A 82 17.05 -9.28 1.77
N ALA A 83 17.11 -9.77 0.53
CA ALA A 83 18.12 -10.74 0.13
C ALA A 83 19.56 -10.27 0.42
N ALA A 84 19.82 -8.98 0.16
CA ALA A 84 21.12 -8.37 0.41
C ALA A 84 21.50 -8.35 1.91
N THR A 85 20.52 -8.22 2.80
CA THR A 85 20.76 -8.26 4.25
C THR A 85 21.00 -9.69 4.74
N LEU A 86 20.24 -10.66 4.21
CA LEU A 86 20.49 -12.08 4.48
C LEU A 86 21.91 -12.51 4.03
N ASP A 87 22.36 -12.04 2.86
CA ASP A 87 23.73 -12.29 2.39
C ASP A 87 24.79 -11.72 3.34
N VAL A 88 24.55 -10.52 3.90
CA VAL A 88 25.45 -9.87 4.86
C VAL A 88 25.46 -10.60 6.21
N LEU A 89 24.31 -11.14 6.64
CA LEU A 89 24.22 -11.98 7.85
C LEU A 89 25.02 -13.28 7.65
N ALA A 90 24.76 -14.01 6.56
CA ALA A 90 25.50 -15.23 6.22
C ALA A 90 27.01 -14.98 6.03
N PHE A 91 27.39 -13.79 5.53
CA PHE A 91 28.79 -13.38 5.44
C PHE A 91 29.41 -13.12 6.82
N SER A 92 28.69 -12.42 7.71
CA SER A 92 29.15 -12.14 9.07
C SER A 92 29.38 -13.43 9.86
N ASP A 93 28.46 -14.39 9.77
CA ASP A 93 28.60 -15.70 10.42
C ASP A 93 29.85 -16.46 9.95
N ARG A 94 30.16 -16.41 8.65
CA ARG A 94 31.39 -17.02 8.11
C ARG A 94 32.65 -16.37 8.67
N LEU A 95 32.63 -15.06 8.88
CA LEU A 95 33.76 -14.32 9.43
C LEU A 95 33.99 -14.68 10.90
N VAL A 96 32.93 -14.95 11.65
CA VAL A 96 32.97 -15.39 13.05
C VAL A 96 33.41 -16.86 13.15
N ASP A 97 32.87 -17.76 12.32
CA ASP A 97 33.17 -19.20 12.39
C ASP A 97 34.57 -19.56 11.85
N ARG A 98 35.30 -18.61 11.23
CA ARG A 98 36.75 -18.70 10.86
C ARG A 98 37.23 -20.05 10.29
N ARG A 99 36.38 -20.84 9.65
CA ARG A 99 36.82 -22.03 8.90
C ARG A 99 37.27 -21.60 7.52
N SER A 100 38.45 -20.99 7.53
CA SER A 100 39.29 -20.85 6.35
C SER A 100 39.70 -22.25 5.90
N THR A 101 39.10 -22.74 4.84
CA THR A 101 39.82 -23.59 3.90
C THR A 101 39.12 -23.54 2.55
N VAL A 102 39.81 -22.98 1.56
CA VAL A 102 39.64 -23.41 0.18
C VAL A 102 39.88 -24.93 0.20
N SER A 103 38.80 -25.68 0.16
CA SER A 103 38.80 -27.11 0.45
C SER A 103 38.76 -27.89 -0.86
N GLU A 104 39.33 -29.11 -0.89
CA GLU A 104 39.28 -30.01 -2.06
C GLU A 104 37.84 -30.20 -2.56
N SER A 105 36.88 -30.24 -1.63
CA SER A 105 35.46 -30.28 -1.91
C SER A 105 34.97 -29.11 -2.77
N ARG A 106 35.39 -27.87 -2.49
CA ARG A 106 34.97 -26.69 -3.27
C ARG A 106 35.52 -26.72 -4.69
N LEU A 107 36.79 -27.12 -4.87
CA LEU A 107 37.38 -27.30 -6.20
C LEU A 107 36.63 -28.39 -6.97
N LYS A 108 36.33 -29.52 -6.32
CA LYS A 108 35.57 -30.61 -6.94
C LYS A 108 34.17 -30.17 -7.36
N GLN A 109 33.45 -29.42 -6.50
CA GLN A 109 32.15 -28.85 -6.86
C GLN A 109 32.22 -27.92 -8.07
N ILE A 110 33.26 -27.08 -8.17
CA ILE A 110 33.48 -26.21 -9.33
C ILE A 110 33.74 -27.04 -10.59
N LEU A 111 34.63 -28.05 -10.50
CA LEU A 111 34.92 -28.94 -11.62
C LEU A 111 33.67 -29.69 -12.09
N ASP A 112 32.88 -30.23 -11.16
CA ASP A 112 31.62 -30.93 -11.45
C ASP A 112 30.57 -29.97 -12.06
N ALA A 113 30.49 -28.73 -11.58
CA ALA A 113 29.59 -27.72 -12.12
C ALA A 113 30.00 -27.27 -13.54
N VAL A 114 31.29 -27.06 -13.79
CA VAL A 114 31.81 -26.71 -15.12
C VAL A 114 31.61 -27.87 -16.10
N ALA A 115 31.83 -29.12 -15.67
CA ALA A 115 31.57 -30.30 -16.49
C ALA A 115 30.08 -30.40 -16.86
N ARG A 116 29.17 -30.27 -15.89
CA ARG A 116 27.72 -30.24 -16.16
C ARG A 116 27.32 -29.11 -17.11
N LEU A 117 27.85 -27.91 -16.91
CA LEU A 117 27.55 -26.77 -17.77
C LEU A 117 28.06 -26.98 -19.21
N ALA A 118 29.24 -27.57 -19.36
CA ALA A 118 29.78 -27.94 -20.68
C ALA A 118 28.90 -28.99 -21.37
N ASP A 119 28.26 -29.88 -20.61
CA ASP A 119 27.33 -30.89 -21.14
C ASP A 119 25.97 -30.30 -21.53
N GLU A 120 25.46 -29.35 -20.76
CA GLU A 120 24.20 -28.65 -21.04
C GLU A 120 24.33 -27.66 -22.21
N ALA A 121 25.51 -27.05 -22.37
CA ALA A 121 25.79 -26.10 -23.44
C ALA A 121 26.10 -26.76 -24.81
N ASP A 122 26.38 -28.06 -24.85
CA ASP A 122 26.70 -28.77 -26.09
C ASP A 122 25.43 -29.10 -26.90
N PRO A 123 25.25 -28.52 -28.09
CA PRO A 123 24.09 -28.77 -28.92
C PRO A 123 24.13 -30.12 -29.66
N ASP A 124 25.28 -30.83 -29.69
CA ASP A 124 25.43 -32.11 -30.42
C ASP A 124 24.86 -33.31 -29.63
N PRO A 125 23.78 -33.97 -30.11
CA PRO A 125 23.21 -35.13 -29.46
C PRO A 125 24.19 -36.31 -29.36
N GLN A 126 25.09 -36.51 -30.33
CA GLN A 126 26.01 -37.64 -30.33
C GLN A 126 27.10 -37.48 -29.27
N ALA A 127 27.66 -36.27 -29.15
CA ALA A 127 28.62 -35.94 -28.09
C ALA A 127 28.03 -36.08 -26.67
N ARG A 128 26.70 -35.94 -26.52
CA ARG A 128 26.00 -36.21 -25.25
C ARG A 128 25.84 -37.72 -24.98
N VAL A 129 25.50 -38.51 -26.00
CA VAL A 129 25.44 -39.98 -25.90
C VAL A 129 26.80 -40.58 -25.53
N ASP A 130 27.87 -40.20 -26.24
CA ASP A 130 29.22 -40.71 -25.98
C ASP A 130 29.74 -40.37 -24.58
N ARG A 131 29.22 -39.31 -23.95
CA ARG A 131 29.50 -38.97 -22.55
C ARG A 131 28.69 -39.79 -21.56
N LEU A 132 27.41 -39.98 -21.82
CA LEU A 132 26.56 -40.86 -21.00
C LEU A 132 27.11 -42.28 -20.98
N ASP A 133 27.55 -42.80 -22.12
CA ASP A 133 28.18 -44.13 -22.21
C ASP A 133 29.46 -44.22 -21.38
N ARG A 134 30.29 -43.16 -21.37
CA ARG A 134 31.47 -43.08 -20.49
C ARG A 134 31.10 -43.05 -19.01
N GLN A 135 30.04 -42.33 -18.63
CA GLN A 135 29.56 -42.31 -17.25
C GLN A 135 28.99 -43.67 -16.83
N ILE A 136 28.21 -44.33 -17.70
CA ILE A 136 27.68 -45.67 -17.47
C ILE A 136 28.83 -46.65 -17.27
N ALA A 137 29.83 -46.66 -18.16
CA ALA A 137 30.98 -47.53 -18.04
C ALA A 137 31.76 -47.30 -16.73
N ALA A 138 31.92 -46.05 -16.30
CA ALA A 138 32.55 -45.72 -15.02
C ALA A 138 31.73 -46.21 -13.82
N LEU A 139 30.40 -46.05 -13.85
CA LEU A 139 29.49 -46.54 -12.80
C LEU A 139 29.44 -48.07 -12.75
N GLU A 140 29.45 -48.74 -13.91
CA GLU A 140 29.52 -50.20 -14.01
C GLU A 140 30.83 -50.74 -13.41
N ALA A 141 31.96 -50.09 -13.70
CA ALA A 141 33.25 -50.44 -13.10
C ALA A 141 33.25 -50.24 -11.57
N GLN A 142 32.68 -49.13 -11.08
CA GLN A 142 32.54 -48.90 -9.64
C GLN A 142 31.63 -49.95 -8.99
N ARG A 143 30.52 -50.30 -9.63
CA ARG A 143 29.61 -51.34 -9.16
C ARG A 143 30.30 -52.70 -9.10
N ALA A 144 31.07 -53.07 -10.11
CA ALA A 144 31.84 -54.31 -10.12
C ALA A 144 32.86 -54.35 -8.97
N ALA A 145 33.62 -53.26 -8.76
CA ALA A 145 34.57 -53.16 -7.65
C ALA A 145 33.89 -53.34 -6.28
N LEU A 146 32.71 -52.73 -6.08
CA LEU A 146 31.94 -52.88 -4.83
C LEU A 146 31.44 -54.32 -4.63
N LEU A 147 30.99 -54.99 -5.69
CA LEU A 147 30.57 -56.39 -5.65
C LEU A 147 31.74 -57.34 -5.35
N ASP A 148 32.93 -57.00 -5.84
CA ASP A 148 34.18 -57.72 -5.55
C ASP A 148 34.77 -57.37 -4.17
N GLY A 149 34.02 -56.66 -3.32
CA GLY A 149 34.41 -56.35 -1.94
C GLY A 149 35.40 -55.18 -1.80
N HIS A 150 35.73 -54.48 -2.88
CA HIS A 150 36.55 -53.27 -2.81
C HIS A 150 35.66 -52.08 -2.43
N VAL A 151 35.50 -51.85 -1.12
CA VAL A 151 34.79 -50.67 -0.60
C VAL A 151 35.81 -49.56 -0.32
N PRO A 152 35.89 -48.51 -1.17
CA PRO A 152 36.75 -47.37 -0.88
C PRO A 152 36.22 -46.65 0.37
N VAL A 153 36.92 -46.80 1.49
CA VAL A 153 36.58 -46.10 2.73
C VAL A 153 36.97 -44.64 2.56
N THR A 154 35.97 -43.75 2.57
CA THR A 154 36.23 -42.31 2.58
C THR A 154 36.67 -41.92 3.99
N PRO A 155 37.83 -41.26 4.18
CA PRO A 155 38.28 -40.85 5.50
C PRO A 155 37.25 -39.94 6.19
N PRO A 156 36.99 -40.08 7.50
CA PRO A 156 36.04 -39.23 8.22
C PRO A 156 36.31 -37.74 8.03
N ALA A 157 37.57 -37.31 8.00
CA ALA A 157 37.94 -35.91 7.74
C ALA A 157 37.39 -35.37 6.41
N ARG A 158 37.38 -36.21 5.36
CA ARG A 158 36.85 -35.84 4.03
C ARG A 158 35.32 -35.76 4.04
N LEU A 159 34.64 -36.62 4.81
CA LEU A 159 33.18 -36.55 5.01
C LEU A 159 32.78 -35.28 5.77
N HIS A 160 33.54 -34.90 6.80
CA HIS A 160 33.33 -33.64 7.53
C HIS A 160 33.53 -32.41 6.64
N GLU A 161 34.54 -32.42 5.78
CA GLU A 161 34.77 -31.36 4.80
C GLU A 161 33.62 -31.24 3.78
N GLN A 162 33.14 -32.37 3.25
CA GLN A 162 31.99 -32.40 2.35
C GLN A 162 30.73 -31.90 3.03
N LEU A 163 30.47 -32.34 4.27
CA LEU A 163 29.34 -31.87 5.06
C LEU A 163 29.43 -30.37 5.31
N ALA A 164 30.61 -29.83 5.66
CA ALA A 164 30.79 -28.39 5.83
C ALA A 164 30.47 -27.62 4.55
N GLY A 165 30.83 -28.17 3.37
CA GLY A 165 30.44 -27.62 2.08
C GLY A 165 28.93 -27.63 1.84
N VAL A 166 28.24 -28.73 2.14
CA VAL A 166 26.76 -28.82 2.03
C VAL A 166 26.08 -27.82 2.98
N MET A 167 26.56 -27.70 4.22
CA MET A 167 26.05 -26.74 5.19
C MET A 167 26.33 -25.29 4.78
N ASP A 168 27.41 -25.01 4.05
CA ASP A 168 27.65 -23.70 3.45
C ASP A 168 26.64 -23.38 2.35
N LEU A 169 26.39 -24.32 1.44
CA LEU A 169 25.38 -24.15 0.39
C LEU A 169 23.98 -23.93 0.99
N ALA A 170 23.61 -24.74 1.97
CA ALA A 170 22.30 -24.66 2.61
C ALA A 170 22.03 -23.31 3.30
N ARG A 171 23.06 -22.67 3.89
CA ARG A 171 22.92 -21.35 4.55
C ARG A 171 22.65 -20.20 3.59
N HIS A 172 23.07 -20.29 2.33
CA HIS A 172 22.81 -19.24 1.33
C HIS A 172 21.43 -19.38 0.69
N LEU A 173 20.84 -20.57 0.78
CA LEU A 173 19.63 -20.91 0.04
C LEU A 173 18.43 -20.01 0.41
N PRO A 174 18.17 -19.65 1.69
CA PRO A 174 17.13 -18.68 2.04
C PRO A 174 17.34 -17.30 1.39
N ALA A 175 18.59 -16.81 1.32
CA ALA A 175 18.91 -15.55 0.66
C ALA A 175 18.66 -15.64 -0.86
N ASP A 176 18.96 -16.78 -1.47
CA ASP A 176 18.69 -17.04 -2.89
C ASP A 176 17.19 -17.04 -3.18
N PHE A 177 16.37 -17.72 -2.36
CA PHE A 177 14.91 -17.66 -2.44
C PHE A 177 14.39 -16.24 -2.28
N LYS A 178 14.89 -15.51 -1.27
CA LYS A 178 14.49 -14.13 -1.03
C LYS A 178 14.88 -13.21 -2.18
N ARG A 179 16.01 -13.46 -2.85
CA ARG A 179 16.47 -12.70 -4.02
C ARG A 179 15.52 -12.87 -5.19
N VAL A 180 15.04 -14.09 -5.41
CA VAL A 180 14.00 -14.36 -6.41
C VAL A 180 12.73 -13.60 -6.05
N ALA A 181 12.25 -13.69 -4.82
CA ALA A 181 11.06 -12.96 -4.37
C ALA A 181 11.19 -11.43 -4.50
N ASP A 182 12.32 -10.86 -4.08
CA ASP A 182 12.61 -9.43 -4.17
C ASP A 182 12.68 -8.97 -5.63
N SER A 183 13.19 -9.81 -6.54
CA SER A 183 13.19 -9.51 -7.99
C SER A 183 11.77 -9.46 -8.57
N VAL A 184 10.91 -10.43 -8.22
CA VAL A 184 9.50 -10.40 -8.64
C VAL A 184 8.79 -9.15 -8.09
N TYR A 185 9.08 -8.76 -6.85
CA TYR A 185 8.55 -7.53 -6.25
C TYR A 185 9.01 -6.26 -7.00
N ALA A 186 10.29 -6.19 -7.36
CA ALA A 186 10.86 -5.08 -8.13
C ALA A 186 10.23 -4.98 -9.52
N MET A 187 10.05 -6.11 -10.19
CA MET A 187 9.38 -6.20 -11.48
C MET A 187 7.94 -5.70 -11.40
N HIS A 188 7.17 -6.18 -10.41
CA HIS A 188 5.80 -5.73 -10.19
C HIS A 188 5.72 -4.22 -9.93
N ARG A 189 6.59 -3.68 -9.07
CA ARG A 189 6.65 -2.23 -8.80
C ARG A 189 6.95 -1.41 -10.04
N ARG A 190 7.94 -1.83 -10.83
CA ARG A 190 8.30 -1.17 -12.09
C ARG A 190 7.10 -1.15 -13.02
N PHE A 191 6.43 -2.28 -13.18
CA PHE A 191 5.25 -2.39 -14.02
C PHE A 191 4.10 -1.48 -13.57
N VAL A 192 3.77 -1.46 -12.27
CA VAL A 192 2.73 -0.55 -11.74
C VAL A 192 3.10 0.91 -11.99
N GLY A 193 4.38 1.27 -11.83
CA GLY A 193 4.88 2.62 -12.15
C GLY A 193 4.69 2.98 -13.63
N GLU A 194 5.16 2.14 -14.54
CA GLU A 194 5.03 2.34 -16.00
C GLU A 194 3.55 2.41 -16.43
N ALA A 195 2.69 1.56 -15.86
CA ALA A 195 1.25 1.59 -16.10
C ALA A 195 0.61 2.91 -15.62
N GLN A 196 1.10 3.50 -14.52
CA GLN A 196 0.59 4.78 -14.02
C GLN A 196 1.01 5.99 -14.87
N GLU A 197 2.16 5.93 -15.56
CA GLU A 197 2.71 7.03 -16.36
C GLU A 197 2.20 7.05 -17.83
N SER A 198 1.72 5.92 -18.36
CA SER A 198 1.27 5.84 -19.76
C SER A 198 -0.11 6.48 -20.03
N ASP A 199 -0.22 7.16 -21.18
CA ASP A 199 -1.41 7.87 -21.71
C ASP A 199 -2.32 6.99 -22.59
N THR A 200 -1.91 5.74 -22.86
CA THR A 200 -2.73 4.76 -23.60
C THR A 200 -3.88 4.25 -22.74
N SER A 201 -4.94 3.67 -23.34
CA SER A 201 -5.99 3.02 -22.56
C SER A 201 -5.33 1.97 -21.66
N ARG A 202 -5.29 2.26 -20.36
CA ARG A 202 -4.49 1.49 -19.39
C ARG A 202 -4.88 0.00 -19.38
N GLY A 203 -6.12 -0.29 -19.80
CA GLY A 203 -6.64 -1.64 -20.07
C GLY A 203 -6.01 -2.36 -21.28
N GLU A 204 -5.67 -1.69 -22.38
CA GLU A 204 -4.96 -2.31 -23.52
C GLU A 204 -3.47 -2.55 -23.21
N ALA A 205 -2.81 -1.65 -22.47
CA ALA A 205 -1.43 -1.89 -22.02
C ALA A 205 -1.36 -3.08 -21.04
N LEU A 206 -2.38 -3.21 -20.18
CA LEU A 206 -2.55 -4.35 -19.29
C LEU A 206 -2.95 -5.62 -20.04
N GLN A 207 -3.84 -5.53 -21.01
CA GLN A 207 -4.20 -6.67 -21.85
C GLN A 207 -3.05 -7.08 -22.77
N ALA A 208 -2.16 -6.18 -23.20
CA ALA A 208 -0.93 -6.53 -23.90
C ALA A 208 0.08 -7.17 -22.93
N PHE A 209 0.23 -6.63 -21.71
CA PHE A 209 1.10 -7.22 -20.67
C PHE A 209 0.65 -8.63 -20.25
N PHE A 210 -0.67 -8.87 -20.18
CA PHE A 210 -1.24 -10.17 -19.89
C PHE A 210 -1.45 -11.02 -21.15
N ALA A 211 -1.67 -10.48 -22.34
CA ALA A 211 -1.79 -11.30 -23.58
C ALA A 211 -0.43 -11.82 -24.02
N ASP A 212 0.64 -11.12 -23.69
CA ASP A 212 2.00 -11.65 -23.55
C ASP A 212 2.08 -12.46 -22.24
N HIS A 213 1.16 -13.44 -22.09
CA HIS A 213 1.13 -14.44 -21.04
C HIS A 213 2.39 -15.30 -21.21
N ASP A 214 3.53 -14.74 -20.79
CA ASP A 214 4.81 -15.39 -20.55
C ASP A 214 5.94 -14.40 -20.28
N LEU A 215 5.74 -13.09 -20.13
CA LEU A 215 6.88 -12.20 -19.82
C LEU A 215 7.53 -12.48 -18.45
N LEU A 216 6.75 -12.90 -17.44
CA LEU A 216 7.31 -13.46 -16.20
C LEU A 216 8.02 -14.79 -16.48
N GLU A 217 7.45 -15.66 -17.31
CA GLU A 217 8.08 -16.91 -17.75
C GLU A 217 9.33 -16.75 -18.64
N ALA A 218 9.44 -15.62 -19.34
CA ALA A 218 10.47 -15.25 -20.32
C ALA A 218 11.51 -14.30 -19.73
N SER A 219 11.24 -13.70 -18.57
CA SER A 219 12.25 -13.05 -17.75
C SER A 219 13.25 -14.08 -17.23
N ASP A 220 14.52 -13.68 -17.11
CA ASP A 220 15.55 -14.53 -16.50
C ASP A 220 15.14 -14.92 -15.07
N GLU A 221 14.45 -14.03 -14.37
CA GLU A 221 14.09 -14.18 -12.96
C GLU A 221 12.90 -15.13 -12.76
N GLY A 222 11.90 -15.12 -13.63
CA GLY A 222 10.82 -16.11 -13.59
C GLY A 222 11.21 -17.47 -14.18
N ARG A 223 12.18 -17.53 -15.11
CA ARG A 223 12.82 -18.82 -15.48
C ARG A 223 13.55 -19.46 -14.30
N ALA A 224 14.35 -18.66 -13.57
CA ALA A 224 15.04 -19.11 -12.37
C ALA A 224 14.04 -19.58 -11.30
N PHE A 225 12.97 -18.81 -11.08
CA PHE A 225 11.88 -19.20 -10.17
C PHE A 225 11.23 -20.53 -10.57
N ARG A 226 10.82 -20.70 -11.83
CA ARG A 226 10.21 -21.96 -12.30
C ARG A 226 11.17 -23.14 -12.21
N GLY A 227 12.43 -22.95 -12.57
CA GLY A 227 13.45 -23.98 -12.42
C GLY A 227 13.53 -24.48 -10.98
N LEU A 228 13.51 -23.54 -10.03
CA LEU A 228 13.50 -23.82 -8.60
C LEU A 228 12.19 -24.51 -8.19
N MET A 229 11.03 -23.98 -8.55
CA MET A 229 9.72 -24.57 -8.19
C MET A 229 9.50 -25.96 -8.79
N ARG A 230 10.04 -26.25 -9.98
CA ARG A 230 9.96 -27.56 -10.62
C ARG A 230 10.73 -28.62 -9.83
N LEU A 231 11.92 -28.27 -9.34
CA LEU A 231 12.75 -29.13 -8.50
C LEU A 231 12.07 -29.33 -7.12
N TRP A 232 11.58 -28.24 -6.53
CA TRP A 232 11.05 -28.26 -5.17
C TRP A 232 9.63 -28.78 -5.04
N GLY A 233 8.77 -28.64 -6.06
CA GLY A 233 7.41 -29.18 -6.06
C GLY A 233 7.34 -30.72 -6.16
N ASN A 234 8.47 -31.38 -6.44
CA ASN A 234 8.54 -32.81 -6.57
C ASN A 234 8.62 -33.48 -5.18
N HIS A 235 7.47 -33.94 -4.68
CA HIS A 235 7.36 -34.66 -3.41
C HIS A 235 8.31 -35.88 -3.33
N ARG A 236 8.68 -36.50 -4.47
CA ARG A 236 9.64 -37.61 -4.51
C ARG A 236 11.06 -37.15 -4.17
N GLU A 237 11.49 -36.00 -4.68
CA GLU A 237 12.83 -35.44 -4.42
C GLU A 237 12.95 -35.00 -2.95
N GLN A 238 11.91 -34.38 -2.40
CA GLN A 238 11.86 -34.04 -0.98
C GLN A 238 11.95 -35.28 -0.08
N ALA A 239 11.21 -36.34 -0.43
CA ALA A 239 11.25 -37.61 0.32
C ALA A 239 12.62 -38.29 0.21
N ALA A 240 13.26 -38.25 -0.96
CA ALA A 240 14.61 -38.75 -1.17
C ALA A 240 15.63 -37.97 -0.31
N LEU A 241 15.60 -36.64 -0.34
CA LEU A 241 16.49 -35.80 0.47
C LEU A 241 16.36 -36.11 1.98
N ARG A 242 15.13 -36.26 2.49
CA ARG A 242 14.91 -36.61 3.90
C ARG A 242 15.48 -37.99 4.23
N LYS A 243 15.28 -38.97 3.35
CA LYS A 243 15.84 -40.30 3.50
C LYS A 243 17.37 -40.27 3.52
N ASP A 244 17.99 -39.53 2.61
CA ASP A 244 19.45 -39.43 2.48
C ASP A 244 20.05 -38.75 3.72
N ILE A 245 19.41 -37.71 4.26
CA ILE A 245 19.83 -37.07 5.53
C ILE A 245 19.71 -38.05 6.70
N ASP A 246 18.60 -38.79 6.78
CA ASP A 246 18.42 -39.79 7.84
C ASP A 246 19.47 -40.91 7.74
N GLU A 247 19.83 -41.33 6.53
CA GLU A 247 20.87 -42.33 6.29
C GLU A 247 22.27 -41.79 6.62
N LEU A 248 22.57 -40.55 6.26
CA LEU A 248 23.80 -39.85 6.60
C LEU A 248 23.99 -39.75 8.12
N LEU A 249 22.92 -39.43 8.86
CA LEU A 249 22.94 -39.30 10.32
C LEU A 249 23.04 -40.63 11.08
N ARG A 250 22.91 -41.78 10.39
CA ARG A 250 23.12 -43.13 10.96
C ARG A 250 24.57 -43.62 10.83
N GLN A 251 25.41 -42.94 10.05
CA GLN A 251 26.80 -43.35 9.81
C GLN A 251 27.71 -42.97 10.99
N ASP A 252 28.81 -43.71 11.18
CA ASP A 252 29.75 -43.53 12.30
C ASP A 252 30.31 -42.09 12.40
N PHE A 253 30.61 -41.45 11.27
CA PHE A 253 31.12 -40.08 11.27
C PHE A 253 30.11 -39.07 11.85
N ALA A 254 28.81 -39.41 11.85
CA ALA A 254 27.77 -38.55 12.40
C ALA A 254 27.85 -38.43 13.93
N GLU A 255 28.59 -39.32 14.62
CA GLU A 255 28.85 -39.25 16.07
C GLU A 255 29.75 -38.06 16.44
N GLU A 256 30.64 -37.65 15.55
CA GLU A 256 31.57 -36.52 15.76
C GLU A 256 30.92 -35.15 15.51
N LEU A 257 29.70 -35.12 14.94
CA LEU A 257 28.97 -33.88 14.68
C LEU A 257 28.53 -33.17 15.97
N THR A 258 28.50 -31.84 15.94
CA THR A 258 27.93 -31.06 17.04
C THR A 258 26.41 -31.23 17.07
N ALA A 259 25.79 -30.97 18.23
CA ALA A 259 24.32 -30.99 18.35
C ALA A 259 23.64 -29.99 17.39
N GLU A 260 24.29 -28.85 17.14
CA GLU A 260 23.83 -27.81 16.22
C GLU A 260 23.87 -28.27 14.77
N GLN A 261 24.98 -28.89 14.32
CA GLN A 261 25.11 -29.44 12.96
C GLN A 261 24.02 -30.49 12.69
N ARG A 262 23.74 -31.38 13.66
CA ARG A 262 22.68 -32.38 13.52
C ARG A 262 21.29 -31.76 13.45
N ARG A 263 21.02 -30.73 14.26
CA ARG A 263 19.73 -30.00 14.20
C ARG A 263 19.57 -29.32 12.86
N ALA A 264 20.59 -28.62 12.40
CA ALA A 264 20.57 -27.90 11.14
C ALA A 264 20.31 -28.86 9.96
N LEU A 265 21.02 -30.01 9.89
CA LEU A 265 20.77 -31.07 8.90
C LEU A 265 19.32 -31.56 8.89
N ARG A 266 18.75 -31.86 10.06
CA ARG A 266 17.34 -32.30 10.16
C ARG A 266 16.34 -31.22 9.80
N ALA A 267 16.69 -29.95 10.01
CA ALA A 267 15.86 -28.82 9.68
C ALA A 267 15.90 -28.47 8.19
N LEU A 268 16.95 -28.88 7.45
CA LEU A 268 17.14 -28.50 6.03
C LEU A 268 15.91 -28.75 5.15
N PRO A 269 15.29 -29.95 5.13
CA PRO A 269 14.16 -30.17 4.24
C PRO A 269 12.98 -29.24 4.54
N ARG A 270 12.71 -29.00 5.83
CA ARG A 270 11.60 -28.15 6.26
C ARG A 270 11.87 -26.69 5.94
N MET A 271 13.05 -26.18 6.30
CA MET A 271 13.46 -24.80 5.99
C MET A 271 13.31 -24.48 4.50
N LEU A 272 13.60 -25.44 3.64
CA LEU A 272 13.52 -25.24 2.20
C LEU A 272 12.10 -25.35 1.64
N VAL A 273 11.24 -26.17 2.25
CA VAL A 273 9.79 -26.15 1.98
C VAL A 273 9.20 -24.81 2.40
N ASP A 274 9.48 -24.36 3.62
CA ASP A 274 8.97 -23.10 4.16
C ASP A 274 9.44 -21.91 3.27
N SER A 275 10.72 -21.90 2.88
CA SER A 275 11.27 -20.88 1.97
C SER A 275 10.61 -20.91 0.58
N ALA A 276 10.29 -22.08 0.05
CA ALA A 276 9.61 -22.20 -1.24
C ALA A 276 8.15 -21.72 -1.17
N GLU A 277 7.43 -22.09 -0.10
CA GLU A 277 6.06 -21.65 0.16
C GLU A 277 5.98 -20.13 0.30
N ASP A 278 6.93 -19.49 1.00
CA ASP A 278 6.99 -18.04 1.14
C ASP A 278 7.12 -17.31 -0.21
N VAL A 279 7.94 -17.84 -1.12
CA VAL A 279 8.07 -17.26 -2.46
C VAL A 279 6.80 -17.50 -3.27
N GLN A 280 6.19 -18.69 -3.21
CA GLN A 280 4.92 -18.97 -3.90
C GLN A 280 3.80 -18.05 -3.42
N GLU A 281 3.68 -17.85 -2.12
CA GLU A 281 2.69 -16.96 -1.54
C GLU A 281 2.93 -15.51 -1.98
N THR A 282 4.19 -15.06 -1.98
CA THR A 282 4.57 -13.75 -2.50
C THR A 282 4.13 -13.59 -3.97
N TYR A 283 4.41 -14.59 -4.81
CA TYR A 283 4.01 -14.58 -6.22
C TYR A 283 2.49 -14.55 -6.40
N ARG A 284 1.76 -15.39 -5.66
CA ARG A 284 0.29 -15.45 -5.68
C ARG A 284 -0.31 -14.10 -5.31
N ARG A 285 0.23 -13.44 -4.28
CA ARG A 285 -0.22 -12.12 -3.83
C ARG A 285 0.06 -11.03 -4.85
N LEU A 286 1.23 -11.05 -5.49
CA LEU A 286 1.58 -10.09 -6.54
C LEU A 286 0.68 -10.26 -7.76
N SER A 287 0.42 -11.49 -8.18
CA SER A 287 -0.49 -11.80 -9.29
C SER A 287 -1.91 -11.30 -9.00
N GLN A 288 -2.44 -11.59 -7.80
CA GLN A 288 -3.76 -11.11 -7.38
C GLN A 288 -3.83 -9.59 -7.24
N SER A 289 -2.77 -8.95 -6.72
CA SER A 289 -2.68 -7.49 -6.64
C SER A 289 -2.78 -6.87 -8.03
N LEU A 290 -2.11 -7.48 -9.01
CA LEU A 290 -2.13 -7.02 -10.38
C LEU A 290 -3.51 -7.20 -11.02
N GLU A 291 -4.14 -8.35 -10.86
CA GLU A 291 -5.52 -8.61 -11.32
C GLU A 291 -6.50 -7.58 -10.75
N ARG A 292 -6.43 -7.29 -9.44
CA ARG A 292 -7.27 -6.25 -8.82
C ARG A 292 -6.97 -4.86 -9.35
N PHE A 293 -5.71 -4.54 -9.61
CA PHE A 293 -5.32 -3.28 -10.22
C PHE A 293 -5.92 -3.11 -11.62
N VAL A 294 -6.01 -4.20 -12.40
CA VAL A 294 -6.72 -4.20 -13.70
C VAL A 294 -8.22 -3.98 -13.52
N GLN A 295 -8.85 -4.76 -12.64
CA GLN A 295 -10.30 -4.76 -12.45
C GLN A 295 -10.82 -3.42 -11.91
N ASN A 296 -10.07 -2.77 -11.01
CA ASN A 296 -10.51 -1.51 -10.40
C ASN A 296 -10.40 -0.28 -11.33
N GLN A 297 -9.73 -0.38 -12.48
CA GLN A 297 -9.53 0.76 -13.39
C GLN A 297 -10.43 0.78 -14.63
N SER A 298 -11.41 -0.12 -14.77
CA SER A 298 -12.17 -0.20 -16.02
C SER A 298 -13.12 0.97 -16.26
N ASP A 299 -13.77 1.58 -15.25
CA ASP A 299 -14.89 2.50 -15.55
C ASP A 299 -14.94 3.84 -14.77
N GLY A 300 -14.68 3.86 -13.45
CA GLY A 300 -14.90 5.07 -12.63
C GLY A 300 -13.82 6.15 -12.75
N ASP A 301 -12.54 5.77 -12.65
CA ASP A 301 -11.43 6.72 -12.59
C ASP A 301 -11.18 7.44 -13.93
N ARG A 302 -11.47 6.78 -15.05
CA ARG A 302 -11.40 7.39 -16.39
C ARG A 302 -12.42 8.50 -16.55
N GLU A 303 -13.65 8.28 -16.05
CA GLU A 303 -14.69 9.28 -16.12
C GLU A 303 -14.34 10.49 -15.23
N VAL A 304 -13.83 10.27 -14.02
CA VAL A 304 -13.39 11.35 -13.12
C VAL A 304 -12.25 12.14 -13.75
N ARG A 305 -11.20 11.48 -14.26
CA ARG A 305 -10.08 12.17 -14.93
C ARG A 305 -10.51 12.94 -16.17
N THR A 306 -11.41 12.37 -16.97
CA THR A 306 -11.97 13.04 -18.16
C THR A 306 -12.79 14.28 -17.76
N ARG A 307 -13.59 14.18 -16.70
CA ARG A 307 -14.37 15.32 -16.16
C ARG A 307 -13.47 16.41 -15.59
N VAL A 308 -12.41 16.05 -14.87
CA VAL A 308 -11.41 17.01 -14.33
C VAL A 308 -10.65 17.69 -15.46
N ALA A 309 -10.14 16.94 -16.45
CA ALA A 309 -9.46 17.50 -17.60
C ALA A 309 -10.36 18.44 -18.43
N ARG A 310 -11.64 18.06 -18.59
CA ARG A 310 -12.65 18.90 -19.25
C ARG A 310 -12.93 20.18 -18.46
N ALA A 311 -13.04 20.10 -17.12
CA ALA A 311 -13.22 21.25 -16.26
C ALA A 311 -12.00 22.20 -16.30
N GLN A 312 -10.78 21.64 -16.31
CA GLN A 312 -9.55 22.41 -16.43
C GLN A 312 -9.44 23.10 -17.80
N ALA A 313 -9.76 22.40 -18.90
CA ALA A 313 -9.78 22.99 -20.24
C ALA A 313 -10.83 24.11 -20.35
N ALA A 314 -12.01 23.93 -19.77
CA ALA A 314 -13.05 24.96 -19.71
C ALA A 314 -12.60 26.18 -18.89
N ALA A 315 -11.98 25.96 -17.72
CA ALA A 315 -11.41 27.03 -16.91
C ALA A 315 -10.31 27.78 -17.67
N HIS A 316 -9.42 27.07 -18.37
CA HIS A 316 -8.35 27.70 -19.15
C HIS A 316 -8.87 28.50 -20.34
N ALA A 317 -9.93 28.02 -21.01
CA ALA A 317 -10.61 28.76 -22.08
C ALA A 317 -11.30 30.05 -21.56
N LEU A 318 -11.82 30.01 -20.33
CA LEU A 318 -12.36 31.19 -19.63
C LEU A 318 -11.26 32.19 -19.26
N PHE A 319 -10.12 31.73 -18.74
CA PHE A 319 -8.98 32.60 -18.41
C PHE A 319 -8.26 33.17 -19.64
N GLY A 320 -8.27 32.45 -20.77
CA GLY A 320 -7.72 32.91 -22.05
C GLY A 320 -8.53 34.03 -22.70
N ARG A 321 -9.83 34.15 -22.38
CA ARG A 321 -10.66 35.30 -22.75
C ARG A 321 -10.47 36.40 -21.73
N ARG A 322 -9.37 37.16 -21.86
CA ARG A 322 -9.21 38.47 -21.20
C ARG A 322 -10.30 39.44 -21.69
N GLY A 323 -11.48 39.32 -21.10
CA GLY A 323 -12.42 40.43 -20.99
C GLY A 323 -11.76 41.52 -20.16
N ARG A 324 -11.68 42.71 -20.74
CA ARG A 324 -11.23 43.97 -20.17
C ARG A 324 -11.58 44.05 -18.66
N PRO A 325 -10.64 44.35 -17.76
CA PRO A 325 -10.95 44.40 -16.33
C PRO A 325 -11.98 45.51 -16.11
N VAL A 326 -13.21 45.12 -15.80
CA VAL A 326 -14.22 46.03 -15.29
C VAL A 326 -13.95 46.10 -13.79
N ALA A 327 -13.31 47.17 -13.36
CA ALA A 327 -13.24 47.50 -11.95
C ALA A 327 -14.65 47.86 -11.50
N VAL A 328 -15.30 46.96 -10.76
CA VAL A 328 -16.49 47.28 -9.99
C VAL A 328 -16.00 47.76 -8.64
N ASP A 329 -16.18 49.04 -8.35
CA ASP A 329 -15.90 49.62 -7.04
C ASP A 329 -16.94 49.11 -6.04
N VAL A 330 -16.66 47.94 -5.46
CA VAL A 330 -17.45 47.41 -4.35
C VAL A 330 -16.84 47.97 -3.08
N GLN A 331 -17.43 49.02 -2.53
CA GLN A 331 -17.16 49.45 -1.16
C GLN A 331 -17.72 48.42 -0.19
N LEU A 332 -16.96 47.34 0.02
CA LEU A 332 -17.14 46.48 1.18
C LEU A 332 -16.73 47.32 2.39
N GLY A 333 -17.73 47.78 3.18
CA GLY A 333 -17.54 48.55 4.41
C GLY A 333 -16.86 47.77 5.56
N ALA A 334 -16.06 46.76 5.23
CA ALA A 334 -15.24 46.01 6.14
C ALA A 334 -13.82 45.97 5.56
N GLN A 335 -12.84 46.38 6.34
CA GLN A 335 -11.44 46.26 5.94
C GLN A 335 -11.16 44.80 5.60
N LEU A 336 -10.70 44.55 4.37
CA LEU A 336 -10.19 43.23 3.99
C LEU A 336 -9.07 42.86 4.97
N PRO A 337 -9.04 41.62 5.51
CA PRO A 337 -7.94 41.20 6.36
C PRO A 337 -6.64 41.21 5.54
N ASP A 338 -5.56 41.67 6.15
CA ASP A 338 -4.22 41.62 5.58
C ASP A 338 -3.82 40.15 5.39
N ILE A 339 -3.84 39.67 4.14
CA ILE A 339 -3.48 38.28 3.83
C ILE A 339 -1.95 38.20 3.78
N GLN A 340 -1.34 37.82 4.90
CA GLN A 340 0.10 37.54 4.96
C GLN A 340 0.39 36.07 4.62
N SER A 341 1.53 35.84 3.97
CA SER A 341 1.99 34.50 3.57
C SER A 341 2.17 33.58 4.78
N ILE A 342 1.77 32.30 4.65
CA ILE A 342 1.96 31.27 5.69
C ILE A 342 3.42 31.14 6.14
N THR A 343 4.38 31.46 5.26
CA THR A 343 5.82 31.45 5.58
C THR A 343 6.27 32.58 6.51
N GLN A 344 5.43 33.59 6.77
CA GLN A 344 5.71 34.69 7.69
C GLN A 344 5.08 34.48 9.08
N LEU A 345 4.32 33.41 9.28
CA LEU A 345 3.78 33.04 10.58
C LEU A 345 4.91 32.51 11.47
N GLN A 346 5.45 33.37 12.33
CA GLN A 346 6.15 32.89 13.52
C GLN A 346 5.10 32.35 14.51
N LEU A 347 5.25 31.07 14.88
CA LEU A 347 4.41 30.44 15.89
C LEU A 347 4.59 31.18 17.22
N THR A 348 3.56 31.89 17.66
CA THR A 348 3.54 32.62 18.93
C THR A 348 3.67 31.65 20.11
N ASP A 349 4.61 31.89 21.01
CA ASP A 349 4.80 31.11 22.25
C ASP A 349 3.55 31.25 23.14
N PRO A 350 2.83 30.14 23.43
CA PRO A 350 1.60 30.16 24.21
C PRO A 350 1.79 30.59 25.68
N ARG A 351 3.03 30.71 26.17
CA ARG A 351 3.34 31.17 27.53
C ARG A 351 3.32 32.70 27.68
N LEU A 352 3.33 33.45 26.58
CA LEU A 352 3.34 34.92 26.57
C LEU A 352 1.95 35.55 26.38
N ARG A 353 0.87 34.74 26.40
CA ARG A 353 -0.50 35.24 26.25
C ARG A 353 -1.02 35.78 27.58
N GLU A 354 -1.13 37.11 27.70
CA GLU A 354 -1.99 37.71 28.71
C GLU A 354 -3.43 37.25 28.48
N ARG A 355 -4.10 36.87 29.57
CA ARG A 355 -5.49 36.41 29.54
C ARG A 355 -6.37 37.57 29.04
N PRO A 356 -7.33 37.35 28.12
CA PRO A 356 -8.28 38.39 27.74
C PRO A 356 -8.96 38.95 28.99
N ALA A 357 -9.26 40.25 29.00
CA ALA A 357 -10.03 40.86 30.07
C ALA A 357 -11.34 40.09 30.26
N GLY A 358 -11.68 39.77 31.50
CA GLY A 358 -12.96 39.13 31.82
C GLY A 358 -14.10 40.04 31.36
N LEU A 359 -15.11 39.45 30.72
CA LEU A 359 -16.31 40.17 30.30
C LEU A 359 -16.92 40.86 31.52
N SER A 360 -17.15 42.18 31.45
CA SER A 360 -17.81 42.91 32.54
C SER A 360 -19.28 42.54 32.60
N GLU A 361 -19.79 42.25 33.80
CA GLU A 361 -21.20 41.90 34.03
C GLU A 361 -22.17 43.06 33.73
N ASP A 362 -21.68 44.28 33.51
CA ASP A 362 -22.49 45.49 33.32
C ASP A 362 -23.17 45.60 31.93
N ASP A 363 -22.76 44.80 30.92
CA ASP A 363 -23.38 44.85 29.57
C ASP A 363 -24.70 44.08 29.46
N TRP A 364 -25.13 43.40 30.53
CA TRP A 364 -26.40 42.65 30.55
C TRP A 364 -27.61 43.53 30.90
N GLY A 365 -27.40 44.79 31.27
CA GLY A 365 -28.44 45.71 31.76
C GLY A 365 -29.39 46.29 30.70
N GLU A 366 -29.05 46.21 29.40
CA GLU A 366 -29.86 46.77 28.31
C GLU A 366 -30.56 45.73 27.43
N VAL A 367 -30.47 44.43 27.74
CA VAL A 367 -31.38 43.45 27.13
C VAL A 367 -32.68 43.46 27.93
N ALA A 368 -33.39 44.58 27.85
CA ALA A 368 -34.81 44.62 28.14
C ALA A 368 -35.44 43.43 27.41
N SER A 369 -36.05 42.55 28.21
CA SER A 369 -36.68 41.29 27.82
C SER A 369 -37.23 41.34 26.39
N LEU A 370 -36.46 40.82 25.43
CA LEU A 370 -36.94 40.65 24.06
C LEU A 370 -38.23 39.85 24.15
N THR A 371 -39.32 40.36 23.57
CA THR A 371 -40.56 39.60 23.54
C THR A 371 -40.33 38.29 22.77
N PRO A 372 -41.11 37.22 23.01
CA PRO A 372 -41.01 35.98 22.23
C PRO A 372 -41.16 36.18 20.71
N GLU A 373 -41.77 37.30 20.29
CA GLU A 373 -41.85 37.74 18.90
C GLU A 373 -40.51 38.30 18.42
N GLN A 374 -39.88 39.19 19.18
CA GLN A 374 -38.55 39.75 18.87
C GLN A 374 -37.45 38.68 18.89
N MET A 375 -37.55 37.69 19.78
CA MET A 375 -36.65 36.53 19.78
C MET A 375 -36.83 35.66 18.52
N ARG A 376 -38.06 35.47 18.05
CA ARG A 376 -38.34 34.77 16.78
C ARG A 376 -37.86 35.56 15.56
N GLU A 377 -37.83 36.88 15.63
CA GLU A 377 -37.27 37.73 14.58
C GLU A 377 -35.75 37.58 14.46
N LEU A 378 -35.04 37.42 15.58
CA LEU A 378 -33.60 37.17 15.64
C LEU A 378 -33.20 35.71 15.35
N GLY A 379 -34.15 34.77 15.41
CA GLY A 379 -33.97 33.36 15.09
C GLY A 379 -33.88 33.04 13.59
N GLY A 380 -33.57 31.78 13.27
CA GLY A 380 -33.44 31.26 11.91
C GLY A 380 -34.71 31.33 11.03
N PRO A 381 -34.64 30.83 9.79
CA PRO A 381 -35.79 30.82 8.88
C PRO A 381 -36.95 29.98 9.42
N ALA A 382 -38.19 30.41 9.15
CA ALA A 382 -39.42 29.72 9.56
C ALA A 382 -39.71 28.53 8.64
N LEU A 383 -38.90 27.46 8.76
CA LEU A 383 -38.94 26.31 7.85
C LEU A 383 -40.29 25.59 7.83
N ASP A 384 -41.00 25.52 8.96
CA ASP A 384 -42.29 24.81 9.04
C ASP A 384 -43.43 25.55 8.33
N GLU A 385 -43.40 26.89 8.32
CA GLU A 385 -44.31 27.71 7.52
C GLU A 385 -43.98 27.56 6.02
N LEU A 386 -42.69 27.52 5.66
CA LEU A 386 -42.25 27.34 4.28
C LEU A 386 -42.61 25.95 3.73
N ARG A 387 -42.52 24.90 4.54
CA ARG A 387 -42.98 23.54 4.17
C ARG A 387 -44.50 23.50 3.97
N ARG A 388 -45.28 24.16 4.84
CA ARG A 388 -46.73 24.29 4.66
C ARG A 388 -47.10 25.06 3.39
N ALA A 389 -46.39 26.15 3.10
CA ALA A 389 -46.58 26.92 1.86
C ALA A 389 -46.29 26.06 0.61
N LEU A 390 -45.27 25.19 0.67
CA LEU A 390 -44.96 24.23 -0.38
C LEU A 390 -46.07 23.19 -0.56
N ASP A 391 -46.59 22.62 0.52
CA ASP A 391 -47.70 21.65 0.47
C ASP A 391 -48.96 22.25 -0.16
N VAL A 392 -49.28 23.52 0.18
CA VAL A 392 -50.41 24.27 -0.38
C VAL A 392 -50.18 24.59 -1.87
N ALA A 393 -48.98 25.01 -2.25
CA ALA A 393 -48.64 25.27 -3.65
C ALA A 393 -48.73 23.98 -4.49
N THR A 394 -48.30 22.86 -3.92
CA THR A 394 -48.34 21.55 -4.58
C THR A 394 -49.76 21.00 -4.70
N THR A 395 -50.68 21.34 -3.79
CA THR A 395 -52.08 20.90 -3.86
C THR A 395 -52.95 21.78 -4.77
N ARG A 396 -52.56 23.02 -5.05
CA ARG A 396 -53.28 23.90 -5.99
C ARG A 396 -52.92 23.67 -7.46
N HIS A 397 -51.71 23.20 -7.74
CA HIS A 397 -51.29 22.88 -9.10
C HIS A 397 -51.74 21.47 -9.47
N ASP A 398 -53.01 21.32 -9.86
CA ASP A 398 -53.58 20.04 -10.33
C ASP A 398 -52.98 19.61 -11.70
N VAL A 399 -52.40 20.56 -12.45
CA VAL A 399 -51.71 20.33 -13.73
C VAL A 399 -50.47 21.23 -13.82
N GLY A 400 -49.47 21.01 -12.97
CA GLY A 400 -48.21 21.76 -13.05
C GLY A 400 -47.27 21.48 -11.89
N ARG A 401 -45.97 21.72 -12.10
CA ARG A 401 -44.97 21.69 -11.03
C ARG A 401 -44.85 23.10 -10.44
N PRO A 402 -44.99 23.31 -9.12
CA PRO A 402 -44.89 24.64 -8.55
C PRO A 402 -43.44 25.14 -8.68
N ASN A 403 -43.29 26.42 -9.04
CA ASN A 403 -41.99 27.10 -9.02
C ASN A 403 -41.76 27.79 -7.65
N LEU A 404 -40.54 28.28 -7.41
CA LEU A 404 -40.19 28.99 -6.16
C LEU A 404 -41.09 30.22 -5.91
N GLY A 405 -41.44 30.99 -6.93
CA GLY A 405 -42.37 32.13 -6.85
C GLY A 405 -43.78 31.73 -6.43
N ASP A 406 -44.28 30.60 -6.94
CA ASP A 406 -45.60 30.06 -6.59
C ASP A 406 -45.67 29.68 -5.11
N VAL A 407 -44.59 29.08 -4.59
CA VAL A 407 -44.47 28.75 -3.16
C VAL A 407 -44.35 30.02 -2.33
N TRP A 408 -43.55 30.99 -2.77
CA TRP A 408 -43.38 32.27 -2.08
C TRP A 408 -44.69 33.07 -1.99
N ALA A 409 -45.53 33.00 -3.02
CA ALA A 409 -46.85 33.62 -3.03
C ALA A 409 -47.79 33.05 -1.95
N GLN A 410 -47.59 31.80 -1.53
CA GLN A 410 -48.36 31.17 -0.45
C GLN A 410 -47.88 31.51 0.96
N VAL A 411 -46.69 32.10 1.09
CA VAL A 411 -46.15 32.52 2.40
C VAL A 411 -46.92 33.74 2.91
N SER A 412 -47.38 33.68 4.17
CA SER A 412 -48.07 34.78 4.83
C SER A 412 -47.24 36.07 4.79
N PRO A 413 -47.85 37.27 4.63
CA PRO A 413 -47.12 38.53 4.52
C PRO A 413 -46.12 38.80 5.66
N GLU A 414 -46.45 38.38 6.88
CA GLU A 414 -45.59 38.47 8.07
C GLU A 414 -44.29 37.64 7.95
N HIS A 415 -44.33 36.56 7.17
CA HIS A 415 -43.23 35.63 6.95
C HIS A 415 -42.47 35.90 5.63
N ARG A 416 -42.85 36.91 4.83
CA ARG A 416 -42.12 37.32 3.63
C ARG A 416 -40.88 38.16 3.99
N ARG A 417 -39.97 37.57 4.75
CA ARG A 417 -38.73 38.20 5.25
C ARG A 417 -37.51 37.71 4.47
N PRO A 418 -36.43 38.51 4.32
CA PRO A 418 -35.23 38.07 3.60
C PRO A 418 -34.64 36.75 4.12
N LYS A 419 -34.69 36.51 5.44
CA LYS A 419 -34.24 35.24 6.04
C LYS A 419 -35.01 34.02 5.52
N ASN A 420 -36.30 34.18 5.22
CA ASN A 420 -37.15 33.11 4.72
C ASN A 420 -36.97 32.86 3.22
N VAL A 421 -36.33 33.78 2.46
CA VAL A 421 -35.88 33.51 1.08
C VAL A 421 -34.76 32.46 1.09
N LEU A 422 -33.80 32.58 2.01
CA LEU A 422 -32.77 31.56 2.21
C LEU A 422 -33.37 30.24 2.73
N GLY A 423 -34.33 30.33 3.66
CA GLY A 423 -35.10 29.18 4.12
C GLY A 423 -35.83 28.45 2.98
N LEU A 424 -36.37 29.19 2.02
CA LEU A 424 -37.08 28.62 0.87
C LEU A 424 -36.12 27.82 -0.03
N LEU A 425 -34.91 28.33 -0.27
CA LEU A 425 -33.88 27.58 -1.01
C LEU A 425 -33.47 26.30 -0.29
N HIS A 426 -33.39 26.34 1.04
CA HIS A 426 -33.13 25.14 1.84
C HIS A 426 -34.26 24.10 1.69
N VAL A 427 -35.52 24.53 1.77
CA VAL A 427 -36.68 23.66 1.53
C VAL A 427 -36.71 23.14 0.09
N ALA A 428 -36.28 23.94 -0.89
CA ALA A 428 -36.20 23.56 -2.29
C ALA A 428 -35.19 22.44 -2.54
N VAL A 429 -33.98 22.56 -1.99
CA VAL A 429 -32.97 21.50 -2.08
C VAL A 429 -33.44 20.23 -1.36
N ALA A 430 -34.00 20.36 -0.15
CA ALA A 430 -34.51 19.22 0.62
C ALA A 430 -35.71 18.53 -0.06
N GLY A 431 -36.55 19.29 -0.76
CA GLY A 431 -37.71 18.81 -1.51
C GLY A 431 -37.40 18.30 -2.92
N GLY A 432 -36.12 18.22 -3.31
CA GLY A 432 -35.70 17.71 -4.62
C GLY A 432 -36.02 18.63 -5.80
N ALA A 433 -36.09 19.94 -5.57
CA ALA A 433 -36.31 20.91 -6.64
C ALA A 433 -35.15 20.87 -7.66
N THR A 434 -35.51 20.95 -8.94
CA THR A 434 -34.53 21.08 -10.03
C THR A 434 -34.35 22.57 -10.32
N PHE A 435 -33.11 23.05 -10.27
CA PHE A 435 -32.76 24.42 -10.61
C PHE A 435 -32.31 24.49 -12.06
N LEU A 436 -32.75 25.53 -12.78
CA LEU A 436 -32.31 25.78 -14.15
C LEU A 436 -31.16 26.78 -14.12
N ASP A 437 -30.05 26.42 -14.77
CA ASP A 437 -28.91 27.33 -14.93
C ASP A 437 -29.32 28.56 -15.79
N ASP A 438 -28.73 29.72 -15.50
CA ASP A 438 -28.92 30.99 -16.21
C ASP A 438 -30.32 31.65 -16.16
N THR A 439 -31.27 31.12 -15.40
CA THR A 439 -32.60 31.74 -15.18
C THR A 439 -32.76 32.17 -13.72
N THR A 440 -33.17 33.42 -13.48
CA THR A 440 -33.41 33.95 -12.14
C THR A 440 -34.87 34.35 -11.95
N ASP A 441 -35.39 34.07 -10.77
CA ASP A 441 -36.69 34.52 -10.28
C ASP A 441 -36.50 35.66 -9.28
N ARG A 442 -37.50 36.55 -9.15
CA ARG A 442 -37.43 37.74 -8.30
C ARG A 442 -38.48 37.66 -7.21
N LEU A 443 -38.02 37.44 -5.98
CA LEU A 443 -38.88 37.34 -4.80
C LEU A 443 -38.86 38.64 -4.00
N GLU A 444 -40.03 39.23 -3.75
CA GLU A 444 -40.15 40.40 -2.89
C GLU A 444 -40.24 40.01 -1.41
N ALA A 445 -39.36 40.56 -0.58
CA ALA A 445 -39.34 40.40 0.87
C ALA A 445 -39.39 41.76 1.57
N VAL A 446 -39.97 41.81 2.76
CA VAL A 446 -40.08 43.01 3.59
C VAL A 446 -39.13 42.89 4.78
N ARG A 447 -38.23 43.84 4.97
CA ARG A 447 -37.32 43.91 6.12
C ARG A 447 -38.07 44.32 7.41
N PRO A 448 -37.46 44.13 8.60
CA PRO A 448 -38.05 44.56 9.88
C PRO A 448 -38.34 46.07 9.93
N ASP A 449 -37.54 46.88 9.23
CA ASP A 449 -37.73 48.34 9.08
C ASP A 449 -38.88 48.73 8.12
N GLY A 450 -39.62 47.75 7.57
CA GLY A 450 -40.71 47.97 6.62
C GLY A 450 -40.26 48.20 5.16
N SER A 451 -38.95 48.27 4.89
CA SER A 451 -38.44 48.43 3.53
C SER A 451 -38.60 47.14 2.71
N ARG A 452 -38.92 47.28 1.42
CA ARG A 452 -39.05 46.16 0.48
C ARG A 452 -37.71 45.90 -0.21
N VAL A 453 -37.31 44.64 -0.25
CA VAL A 453 -36.11 44.16 -0.94
C VAL A 453 -36.53 43.11 -1.95
N VAL A 454 -36.00 43.22 -3.17
CA VAL A 454 -36.16 42.21 -4.20
C VAL A 454 -34.94 41.31 -4.19
N CYS A 455 -35.14 40.04 -3.85
CA CYS A 455 -34.10 39.02 -3.85
C CYS A 455 -34.12 38.27 -5.19
N ALA A 456 -33.00 38.26 -5.91
CA ALA A 456 -32.82 37.40 -7.07
C ALA A 456 -32.42 35.99 -6.61
N VAL A 457 -33.22 34.98 -6.96
CA VAL A 457 -32.98 33.58 -6.64
C VAL A 457 -32.91 32.76 -7.93
N PRO A 458 -32.17 31.63 -7.97
CA PRO A 458 -32.19 30.75 -9.13
C PRO A 458 -33.60 30.24 -9.36
N TRP A 459 -34.03 30.16 -10.62
CA TRP A 459 -35.34 29.61 -10.95
C TRP A 459 -35.34 28.10 -10.67
N GLY A 460 -36.28 27.65 -9.85
CA GLY A 460 -36.36 26.29 -9.36
C GLY A 460 -37.77 25.76 -9.40
N VAL A 461 -37.92 24.51 -9.82
CA VAL A 461 -39.20 23.82 -9.97
C VAL A 461 -39.21 22.58 -9.09
N PHE A 462 -40.24 22.44 -8.27
CA PHE A 462 -40.42 21.31 -7.38
C PHE A 462 -40.94 20.07 -8.13
N PRO A 463 -40.64 18.84 -7.68
CA PRO A 463 -41.22 17.64 -8.26
C PRO A 463 -42.74 17.60 -8.06
N ALA A 464 -43.48 17.05 -9.03
CA ALA A 464 -44.91 16.82 -8.88
C ALA A 464 -45.15 15.77 -7.78
N ARG A 465 -46.24 15.93 -7.01
CA ARG A 465 -46.62 14.93 -6.00
C ARG A 465 -46.84 13.58 -6.70
N PRO A 466 -46.27 12.47 -6.21
CA PRO A 466 -46.62 11.16 -6.75
C PRO A 466 -48.11 10.93 -6.50
N THR A 467 -48.91 10.85 -7.57
CA THR A 467 -50.29 10.36 -7.49
C THR A 467 -50.23 8.91 -7.05
N THR A 468 -50.63 8.63 -5.81
CA THR A 468 -50.87 7.26 -5.34
C THR A 468 -51.91 6.62 -6.26
N PRO A 469 -51.65 5.48 -6.92
CA PRO A 469 -52.68 4.81 -7.70
C PRO A 469 -53.79 4.32 -6.75
N THR A 470 -55.03 4.62 -7.12
CA THR A 470 -56.25 4.12 -6.47
C THR A 470 -56.20 2.59 -6.39
N PRO A 471 -56.51 1.96 -5.24
CA PRO A 471 -56.59 0.50 -5.17
C PRO A 471 -57.72 0.04 -6.09
N GLN A 472 -57.39 -0.77 -7.11
CA GLN A 472 -58.40 -1.48 -7.88
C GLN A 472 -59.24 -2.35 -6.94
N GLU A 473 -60.56 -2.21 -7.07
CA GLU A 473 -61.56 -3.10 -6.51
C GLU A 473 -61.23 -4.55 -6.88
N VAL A 474 -60.82 -5.34 -5.90
CA VAL A 474 -61.00 -6.79 -5.92
C VAL A 474 -62.20 -7.07 -5.04
N THR A 475 -63.36 -7.21 -5.68
CA THR A 475 -64.52 -7.87 -5.07
C THR A 475 -65.22 -8.75 -6.10
N ALA A 476 -65.26 -10.04 -5.75
CA ALA A 476 -66.07 -11.14 -6.27
C ALA A 476 -65.76 -11.70 -7.66
#